data_AF-F7KTQ9-F1
#
_entry.id   AF-F7KTQ9-F1
#
_cell.length_a   1.000
_cell.length_b   1.000
_cell.length_c   1.000
_cell.angle_alpha   90.00
_cell.angle_beta   90.00
_cell.angle_gamma   90.00
#
_symmetry.space_group_name_H-M   'P 1'
#
loop_
_entity.id
_entity.type
_entity.pdbx_description
1 polymer ?
#
loop_
_entity_poly.entity_id
_entity_poly.type
_entity_poly.pdbx_seq_one_letter_code
_entity_poly.pdbx_strand_id
1 'polypeptide(L)'
;KINEQWETLKEESHANIQSEKGILNRQIRSIQTEGHFGDIKENDSFRRFNYRTSEKVYKEFMLYAIGRNMNKYHRFLHEEIKKFEGKTEEKTA
;
A
#
# COMPACT_ATOMS: atom_id res chain seq x y z
N LYS A 1 15.12 20.54 -27.81
CA LYS A 1 16.31 19.71 -27.52
C LYS A 1 15.82 18.56 -26.64
N ILE A 2 15.92 17.31 -27.11
CA ILE A 2 15.50 16.14 -26.33
C ILE A 2 16.49 15.97 -25.18
N ASN A 3 16.00 15.69 -23.97
CA ASN A 3 16.84 15.45 -22.81
C ASN A 3 17.23 13.96 -22.78
N GLU A 4 18.33 13.62 -23.44
CA GLU A 4 18.80 12.24 -23.59
C GLU A 4 18.96 11.52 -22.24
N GLN A 5 19.49 12.22 -21.22
CA GLN A 5 19.64 11.67 -19.88
C GLN A 5 18.29 11.30 -19.24
N TRP A 6 17.24 12.08 -19.52
CA TRP A 6 15.91 11.80 -18.99
C TRP A 6 15.29 10.56 -19.64
N GLU A 7 15.46 10.38 -20.95
CA GLU A 7 14.96 9.18 -21.64
C GLU A 7 15.67 7.91 -21.15
N THR A 8 17.00 7.96 -20.96
CA THR A 8 17.74 6.82 -20.41
C THR A 8 17.24 6.43 -19.01
N LEU A 9 17.07 7.40 -18.11
CA LEU A 9 16.57 7.14 -16.75
C LEU A 9 15.14 6.60 -16.74
N LYS A 10 14.31 7.07 -17.68
CA LYS A 10 12.93 6.61 -17.84
C LYS A 10 12.88 5.16 -18.34
N GLU A 11 13.70 4.81 -19.33
CA GLU A 11 13.81 3.44 -19.84
C GLU A 11 14.31 2.48 -18.75
N GLU A 12 15.35 2.87 -18.00
CA GLU A 12 15.88 2.09 -16.88
C GLU A 12 14.82 1.87 -15.80
N SER A 13 14.10 2.93 -15.40
CA SER A 13 12.99 2.85 -14.45
C SER A 13 11.89 1.91 -14.94
N HIS A 14 11.54 1.99 -16.22
CA HIS A 14 10.52 1.12 -16.82
C HIS A 14 10.96 -0.34 -16.78
N ALA A 15 12.19 -0.65 -17.20
CA ALA A 15 12.75 -1.99 -17.14
C ALA A 15 12.77 -2.53 -15.71
N ASN A 16 13.17 -1.71 -14.73
CA ASN A 16 13.19 -2.09 -13.32
C ASN A 16 11.80 -2.44 -12.78
N ILE A 17 10.78 -1.66 -13.14
CA ILE A 17 9.39 -1.88 -12.69
C ILE A 17 8.79 -3.15 -13.33
N GLN A 18 9.12 -3.43 -14.59
CA GLN A 18 8.63 -4.61 -15.32
C GLN A 18 9.44 -5.88 -15.07
N SER A 19 10.64 -5.79 -14.48
CA SER A 19 11.38 -6.97 -14.03
C SER A 19 10.57 -7.81 -13.04
N GLU A 20 10.87 -9.11 -12.93
CA GLU A 20 10.24 -10.02 -11.96
C GLU A 20 10.31 -9.45 -10.52
N LYS A 21 11.49 -8.91 -10.16
CA LYS A 21 11.70 -8.23 -8.87
C LYS A 21 10.80 -7.00 -8.72
N GLY A 22 10.65 -6.21 -9.79
CA GLY A 22 9.77 -5.04 -9.82
C GLY A 22 8.30 -5.41 -9.67
N ILE A 23 7.84 -6.45 -10.37
CA ILE A 23 6.50 -7.02 -10.26
C ILE A 23 6.23 -7.50 -8.82
N LEU A 24 7.14 -8.29 -8.25
CA LEU A 24 7.03 -8.77 -6.88
C LEU A 24 6.92 -7.61 -5.88
N ASN A 25 7.79 -6.60 -6.01
CA ASN A 25 7.74 -5.41 -5.15
C ASN A 25 6.42 -4.64 -5.31
N ARG A 26 5.87 -4.53 -6.53
CA ARG A 26 4.55 -3.91 -6.77
C ARG A 26 3.43 -4.68 -6.07
N GLN A 27 3.43 -6.01 -6.18
CA GLN A 27 2.44 -6.85 -5.50
C GLN A 27 2.54 -6.69 -3.97
N ILE A 28 3.75 -6.72 -3.41
CA ILE A 28 3.97 -6.53 -1.96
C ILE A 28 3.47 -5.17 -1.48
N ARG A 29 3.74 -4.08 -2.22
CA ARG A 29 3.25 -2.73 -1.88
C ARG A 29 1.73 -2.66 -1.85
N SER A 30 1.06 -3.29 -2.81
CA SER A 30 -0.41 -3.35 -2.87
C SER A 30 -1.00 -4.05 -1.65
N ILE A 31 -0.33 -5.09 -1.12
CA ILE A 31 -0.77 -5.85 0.06
C ILE A 31 -0.49 -5.09 1.37
N GLN A 32 0.64 -4.39 1.43
CA GLN A 32 1.11 -3.71 2.63
C GLN A 32 0.74 -2.23 2.59
N THR A 33 1.71 -1.38 2.26
CA THR A 33 1.65 0.07 2.45
C THR A 33 0.48 0.72 1.72
N GLU A 34 0.26 0.37 0.46
CA GLU A 34 -0.78 0.98 -0.36
C GLU A 34 -2.18 0.53 0.10
N GLY A 35 -2.38 -0.78 0.30
CA GLY A 35 -3.64 -1.31 0.82
C GLY A 35 -3.97 -0.73 2.20
N HIS A 36 -2.97 -0.54 3.07
CA HIS A 36 -3.16 0.11 4.36
C HIS A 36 -3.67 1.55 4.19
N PHE A 37 -3.03 2.36 3.34
CA PHE A 37 -3.49 3.73 3.08
C PHE A 37 -4.86 3.80 2.42
N GLY A 38 -5.21 2.83 1.56
CA GLY A 38 -6.54 2.69 0.98
C GLY A 38 -7.61 2.48 2.06
N ASP A 39 -7.34 1.59 3.02
CA ASP A 39 -8.23 1.37 4.16
C ASP A 39 -8.45 2.65 4.97
N ILE A 40 -7.36 3.32 5.37
CA ILE A 40 -7.45 4.56 6.17
C ILE A 40 -8.28 5.61 5.45
N LYS A 41 -7.95 5.88 4.19
CA LYS A 41 -8.47 7.03 3.48
C LYS A 41 -9.86 6.79 2.92
N GLU A 42 -10.03 5.70 2.19
CA GLU A 42 -11.24 5.45 1.42
C GLU A 42 -12.25 4.62 2.21
N ASN A 43 -11.82 3.49 2.78
CA ASN A 43 -12.74 2.59 3.48
C ASN A 43 -13.21 3.18 4.82
N ASP A 44 -12.30 3.78 5.57
CA ASP A 44 -12.59 4.34 6.90
C ASP A 44 -12.87 5.85 6.87
N SER A 45 -12.79 6.48 5.70
CA SER A 45 -13.03 7.93 5.51
C SER A 45 -12.17 8.84 6.40
N PHE A 46 -11.00 8.37 6.86
CA PHE A 46 -10.10 9.16 7.69
C PHE A 46 -9.32 10.18 6.84
N ARG A 47 -9.86 11.39 6.72
CA ARG A 47 -9.28 12.46 5.89
C ARG A 47 -8.36 13.42 6.64
N ARG A 48 -8.54 13.57 7.96
CA ARG A 48 -7.80 14.54 8.76
C ARG A 48 -7.70 14.08 10.21
N PHE A 49 -6.54 14.30 10.83
CA PHE A 49 -6.34 14.15 12.26
C PHE A 49 -7.15 15.19 13.04
N ASN A 50 -7.74 14.75 14.14
CA ASN A 50 -8.49 15.62 15.04
C ASN A 50 -7.56 16.46 15.91
N TYR A 51 -6.39 15.91 16.27
CA TYR A 51 -5.39 16.63 17.05
C TYR A 51 -4.38 17.39 16.19
N ARG A 52 -3.73 18.40 16.79
CA ARG A 52 -2.80 19.30 16.08
C ARG A 52 -1.33 19.17 16.49
N THR A 53 -1.04 18.75 17.72
CA THR A 53 0.34 18.58 18.16
C THR A 53 0.86 17.21 17.71
N SER A 54 2.14 17.14 17.33
CA SER A 54 2.77 15.92 16.83
C SER A 54 2.57 14.72 17.77
N GLU A 55 2.73 14.94 19.08
CA GLU A 55 2.52 13.91 20.10
C GLU A 55 1.09 13.37 20.11
N LYS A 56 0.09 14.25 20.01
CA LYS A 56 -1.32 13.83 20.03
C LYS A 56 -1.74 13.19 18.71
N VAL A 57 -1.26 13.71 17.58
CA VAL A 57 -1.42 13.10 16.25
C VAL A 57 -0.83 11.69 16.23
N TYR A 58 0.35 11.51 16.82
CA TYR A 58 0.98 10.20 16.92
C TYR A 58 0.11 9.21 17.72
N LYS A 59 -0.43 9.63 18.87
CA LYS A 59 -1.33 8.79 19.68
C LYS A 59 -2.63 8.46 18.94
N GLU A 60 -3.23 9.43 18.26
CA GLU A 60 -4.42 9.22 17.41
C GLU A 60 -4.15 8.17 16.33
N PHE A 61 -3.02 8.31 15.64
CA PHE A 61 -2.61 7.34 14.62
C PHE A 61 -2.34 5.95 15.19
N MET A 62 -1.74 5.86 16.39
CA MET A 62 -1.52 4.56 17.05
C MET A 62 -2.84 3.87 17.44
N LEU A 63 -3.80 4.63 17.97
CA LEU A 63 -5.13 4.09 18.28
C LEU A 63 -5.82 3.56 17.02
N TYR A 64 -5.76 4.31 15.92
CA TYR A 64 -6.27 3.87 14.64
C TYR A 64 -5.59 2.56 14.18
N ALA A 65 -4.24 2.51 14.22
CA ALA A 65 -3.48 1.33 13.78
C ALA A 65 -3.84 0.07 14.60
N ILE A 66 -4.00 0.20 15.92
CA ILE A 66 -4.43 -0.90 16.79
C ILE A 66 -5.83 -1.36 16.42
N GLY A 67 -6.79 -0.43 16.30
CA GLY A 67 -8.17 -0.76 15.94
C GLY A 67 -8.27 -1.46 14.57
N ARG A 68 -7.53 -0.95 13.59
CA ARG A 68 -7.45 -1.56 12.25
C ARG A 68 -6.86 -2.98 12.32
N ASN A 69 -5.78 -3.19 13.07
CA ASN A 69 -5.16 -4.51 13.22
C ASN A 69 -6.10 -5.50 13.89
N MET A 70 -6.81 -5.08 14.94
CA MET A 70 -7.83 -5.91 15.60
C MET A 70 -8.96 -6.28 14.65
N ASN A 71 -9.50 -5.33 13.89
CA ASN A 71 -10.54 -5.59 12.91
C ASN A 71 -10.05 -6.54 11.80
N LYS A 72 -8.85 -6.32 11.27
CA LYS A 72 -8.25 -7.22 10.29
C LYS A 72 -8.12 -8.65 10.83
N TYR A 73 -7.68 -8.80 12.08
CA TYR A 73 -7.57 -10.10 12.72
C TYR A 73 -8.93 -10.77 12.92
N HIS A 74 -9.94 -10.04 13.38
CA HIS A 74 -11.32 -10.52 13.48
C HIS A 74 -11.83 -11.06 12.14
N ARG A 75 -11.71 -10.26 11.08
CA ARG A 75 -12.14 -10.65 9.72
C ARG A 75 -11.39 -11.87 9.20
N PHE A 76 -10.12 -12.04 9.59
CA PHE A 76 -9.34 -13.23 9.23
C PHE A 76 -9.83 -14.47 9.98
N LEU A 77 -10.13 -14.35 11.28
CA LEU A 77 -10.68 -15.46 12.09
C LEU A 77 -12.05 -15.93 11.60
N HIS A 78 -12.88 -15.00 11.12
CA HIS A 78 -14.21 -15.29 10.59
C HIS A 78 -14.22 -15.61 9.09
N GLU A 79 -13.05 -15.86 8.49
CA GLU A 79 -12.87 -16.20 7.08
C GLU A 79 -13.41 -15.16 6.06
N GLU A 80 -13.70 -13.95 6.52
CA GLU A 80 -14.13 -12.83 5.67
C GLU A 80 -12.99 -12.32 4.78
N ILE A 81 -11.74 -12.48 5.23
CA ILE A 81 -10.54 -12.19 4.44
C ILE A 81 -9.57 -13.36 4.51
N LYS A 82 -8.85 -13.59 3.41
CA LYS A 82 -7.88 -14.68 3.27
C LYS A 82 -6.47 -14.15 3.10
N LYS A 83 -5.48 -14.99 3.43
CA LYS A 83 -4.09 -14.69 3.14
C LYS A 83 -3.92 -14.63 1.62
N PHE A 84 -3.19 -13.62 1.15
CA PHE A 84 -2.85 -13.52 -0.26
C PHE A 84 -1.78 -14.56 -0.60
N GLU A 85 -2.04 -15.40 -1.60
CA GLU A 85 -1.16 -16.50 -2.02
C GLU A 85 -0.30 -16.18 -3.24
N GLY A 86 -0.37 -14.94 -3.75
CA GLY A 86 0.27 -14.56 -5.01
C GLY A 86 -0.72 -14.56 -6.17
N LYS A 87 -0.43 -13.75 -7.20
CA LYS A 87 -1.08 -13.88 -8.51
C LYS A 87 -0.09 -14.63 -9.41
N THR A 88 -0.48 -15.81 -9.87
CA THR A 88 0.32 -16.66 -10.76
C THR A 88 0.28 -16.21 -12.21
N GLU A 89 -0.74 -15.42 -12.58
CA GLU A 89 -0.96 -14.98 -13.96
C GLU A 89 -0.72 -13.48 -14.13
N GLU A 90 0.11 -13.12 -15.11
CA GLU A 90 0.16 -11.77 -15.65
C GLU A 90 -1.16 -11.48 -16.35
N LYS A 91 -2.01 -10.66 -15.73
CA LYS A 91 -3.06 -9.99 -16.48
C LYS A 91 -2.38 -8.98 -17.41
N THR A 92 -2.27 -9.35 -18.68
CA THR A 92 -1.93 -8.43 -19.76
C THR A 92 -2.92 -7.27 -19.69
N ALA A 93 -2.40 -6.04 -19.56
CA ALA A 93 -3.18 -4.81 -19.58
C ALA A 93 -3.47 -4.40 -21.02
#